data_AF-A0A096ASM2-F1
#
_entry.id   AF-A0A096ASM2-F1
#
_cell.length_a   1.000
_cell.length_b   1.000
_cell.length_c   1.000
_cell.angle_alpha   90.00
_cell.angle_beta   90.00
_cell.angle_gamma   90.00
#
_symmetry.space_group_name_H-M   'P 1'
#
loop_
_entity.id
_entity.type
_entity.pdbx_description
1 polymer ?
#
loop_
_entity_poly.entity_id
_entity_poly.type
_entity_poly.pdbx_seq_one_letter_code
_entity_poly.pdbx_strand_id
1 'polypeptide(L)'
;MERLKLQRVGRNYSGNIAYKDEKGIFYLDLNTATNAIPTELYHCLPSNDMDGEPGFPLQCDFEVIDPITDREVREYHCRGKYMMLSKIYNDLTAYFGDTGDEERDKQDFRYHNDKYGLWGDTIAETIDEIKRRWQEIPEDLKPEWCSWEDIMKLERKAELNNLQ
;
A
#
# COMPACT_ATOMS: atom_id res chain seq x y z
N MET A 1 26.98 -19.50 21.94
CA MET A 1 27.29 -18.97 20.60
C MET A 1 26.53 -17.65 20.46
N GLU A 2 27.20 -16.63 19.98
CA GLU A 2 26.61 -15.31 19.76
C GLU A 2 25.79 -15.35 18.45
N ARG A 3 24.51 -14.95 18.50
CA ARG A 3 23.62 -14.94 17.32
C ARG A 3 23.81 -13.64 16.56
N LEU A 4 23.78 -13.70 15.22
CA LEU A 4 23.81 -12.50 14.40
C LEU A 4 22.50 -11.74 14.57
N LYS A 5 22.58 -10.48 15.01
CA LYS A 5 21.39 -9.63 15.14
C LYS A 5 21.09 -8.94 13.83
N LEU A 6 19.84 -9.05 13.39
CA LEU A 6 19.38 -8.54 12.12
C LEU A 6 18.20 -7.60 12.31
N GLN A 7 18.32 -6.41 11.73
CA GLN A 7 17.24 -5.43 11.66
C GLN A 7 16.58 -5.52 10.28
N ARG A 8 15.25 -5.65 10.26
CA ARG A 8 14.47 -5.56 9.02
C ARG A 8 14.55 -4.14 8.47
N VAL A 9 14.89 -3.99 7.19
CA VAL A 9 15.00 -2.68 6.52
C VAL A 9 13.87 -2.40 5.54
N GLY A 10 13.11 -3.42 5.15
CA GLY A 10 11.97 -3.29 4.22
C GLY A 10 12.02 -4.31 3.11
N ARG A 11 11.40 -3.99 1.96
CA ARG A 11 11.49 -4.80 0.74
C ARG A 11 12.43 -4.16 -0.27
N ASN A 12 13.19 -4.99 -0.97
CA ASN A 12 14.00 -4.56 -2.11
C ASN A 12 13.15 -4.45 -3.39
N TYR A 13 13.78 -4.00 -4.48
CA TYR A 13 13.13 -3.87 -5.79
C TYR A 13 12.44 -5.15 -6.29
N SER A 14 13.06 -6.31 -6.02
CA SER A 14 12.52 -7.63 -6.39
C SER A 14 11.38 -8.10 -5.48
N GLY A 15 11.04 -7.33 -4.44
CA GLY A 15 9.97 -7.63 -3.49
C GLY A 15 10.37 -8.53 -2.32
N ASN A 16 11.65 -8.89 -2.21
CA ASN A 16 12.19 -9.72 -1.13
C ASN A 16 12.37 -8.88 0.13
N ILE A 17 12.18 -9.48 1.32
CA ILE A 17 12.39 -8.76 2.58
C ILE A 17 13.88 -8.73 2.87
N ALA A 18 14.41 -7.52 3.06
CA ALA A 18 15.81 -7.28 3.35
C ALA A 18 16.01 -7.04 4.84
N TYR A 19 17.13 -7.56 5.34
CA TYR A 19 17.63 -7.43 6.70
C TYR A 19 19.04 -6.89 6.66
N LYS A 20 19.44 -6.19 7.72
CA LYS A 20 20.76 -5.57 7.85
C LYS A 20 21.37 -5.91 9.20
N ASP A 21 22.63 -6.29 9.21
CA ASP A 21 23.39 -6.49 10.44
C ASP A 21 24.04 -5.18 10.95
N GLU A 22 24.65 -5.26 12.13
CA GLU A 22 25.36 -4.14 12.78
C GLU A 22 26.56 -3.60 11.97
N LYS A 23 27.10 -4.40 11.03
CA LYS A 23 28.20 -4.01 10.13
C LYS A 23 27.70 -3.39 8.82
N GLY A 24 26.39 -3.37 8.64
CA GLY A 24 25.72 -2.84 7.47
C GLY A 24 25.67 -3.78 6.26
N ILE A 25 25.87 -5.08 6.49
CA ILE A 25 25.71 -6.11 5.45
C ILE A 25 24.24 -6.47 5.31
N PHE A 26 23.77 -6.57 4.07
CA PHE A 26 22.41 -6.96 3.75
C PHE A 26 22.24 -8.46 3.55
N TYR A 27 21.09 -8.95 3.99
CA TYR A 27 20.64 -10.31 3.85
C TYR A 27 19.20 -10.31 3.36
N LEU A 28 18.86 -11.21 2.44
CA LEU A 28 17.57 -11.29 1.79
C LEU A 28 16.83 -12.56 2.22
N ASP A 29 15.58 -12.40 2.59
CA ASP A 29 14.61 -13.49 2.67
C ASP A 29 13.95 -13.65 1.30
N LEU A 30 14.24 -14.78 0.66
CA LEU A 30 13.68 -15.15 -0.65
C LEU A 30 12.32 -15.82 -0.53
N ASN A 31 11.85 -16.08 0.69
CA ASN A 31 10.52 -16.63 0.87
C ASN A 31 9.47 -15.60 0.50
N THR A 32 8.64 -15.96 -0.48
CA THR A 32 7.51 -15.14 -0.91
C THR A 32 6.37 -15.14 0.11
N ALA A 33 6.33 -16.12 1.02
CA ALA A 33 5.36 -16.19 2.09
C ALA A 33 5.74 -15.19 3.19
N THR A 34 4.88 -14.21 3.40
CA THR A 34 5.18 -12.97 4.10
C THR A 34 5.20 -13.07 5.63
N ASN A 35 5.10 -14.30 6.17
CA ASN A 35 4.41 -14.56 7.44
C ASN A 35 5.22 -15.39 8.45
N ALA A 36 6.54 -15.40 8.37
CA ALA A 36 7.35 -16.08 9.37
C ALA A 36 8.66 -15.33 9.63
N ILE A 37 9.21 -15.53 10.84
CA ILE A 37 10.64 -15.31 11.06
C ILE A 37 11.35 -16.13 9.98
N PRO A 38 12.23 -15.52 9.16
CA PRO A 38 12.89 -16.25 8.09
C PRO A 38 13.65 -17.43 8.70
N THR A 39 13.51 -18.60 8.09
CA THR A 39 14.28 -19.79 8.48
C THR A 39 15.63 -19.83 7.75
N GLU A 40 15.70 -19.21 6.58
CA GLU A 40 16.89 -19.10 5.76
C GLU A 40 17.01 -17.67 5.22
N LEU A 41 18.23 -17.15 5.20
CA LEU A 41 18.56 -15.85 4.63
C LEU A 41 19.74 -16.01 3.68
N TYR A 42 19.82 -15.13 2.68
CA TYR A 42 20.87 -15.14 1.67
C TYR A 42 21.68 -13.86 1.75
N HIS A 43 22.98 -13.94 1.59
CA HIS A 43 23.81 -12.74 1.48
C HIS A 43 23.41 -11.93 0.25
N CYS A 44 23.34 -10.61 0.38
CA CYS A 44 23.18 -9.75 -0.77
C CYS A 44 24.53 -9.53 -1.49
N LEU A 45 24.51 -9.45 -2.82
CA LEU A 45 25.68 -9.18 -3.65
C LEU A 45 25.40 -7.96 -4.55
N PRO A 46 26.07 -6.81 -4.34
CA PRO A 46 27.09 -6.55 -3.32
C PRO A 46 26.50 -6.44 -1.91
N SER A 47 27.31 -6.74 -0.89
CA SER A 47 26.87 -6.87 0.51
C SER A 47 26.31 -5.59 1.12
N ASN A 48 26.62 -4.44 0.56
CA ASN A 48 26.20 -3.12 1.02
C ASN A 48 25.06 -2.51 0.19
N ASP A 49 24.47 -3.28 -0.72
CA ASP A 49 23.32 -2.88 -1.52
C ASP A 49 22.14 -3.78 -1.18
N MET A 50 20.97 -3.21 -0.84
CA MET A 50 19.78 -4.00 -0.54
C MET A 50 19.09 -4.53 -1.81
N ASP A 51 19.36 -3.91 -2.95
CA ASP A 51 18.82 -4.28 -4.26
C ASP A 51 19.78 -5.20 -5.04
N GLY A 52 20.87 -5.63 -4.40
CA GLY A 52 21.78 -6.61 -4.95
C GLY A 52 21.13 -7.99 -5.16
N GLU A 53 21.81 -8.84 -5.91
CA GLU A 53 21.36 -10.19 -6.20
C GLU A 53 21.57 -11.10 -4.98
N PRO A 54 20.69 -12.07 -4.72
CA PRO A 54 20.92 -13.06 -3.69
C PRO A 54 22.10 -13.96 -4.04
N GLY A 55 23.05 -14.04 -3.11
CA GLY A 55 24.23 -14.88 -3.17
C GLY A 55 24.03 -16.21 -2.47
N PHE A 56 24.91 -16.51 -1.51
CA PHE A 56 24.91 -17.78 -0.80
C PHE A 56 24.07 -17.72 0.49
N PRO A 57 23.56 -18.87 0.97
CA PRO A 57 22.79 -18.92 2.22
C PRO A 57 23.66 -18.61 3.45
N LEU A 58 23.09 -17.88 4.40
CA LEU A 58 23.66 -17.58 5.71
C LEU A 58 23.78 -18.87 6.53
N GLN A 59 24.99 -19.18 7.00
CA GLN A 59 25.30 -20.45 7.68
C GLN A 59 25.30 -20.36 9.21
N CYS A 60 25.01 -19.19 9.79
CA CYS A 60 25.01 -18.98 11.24
C CYS A 60 23.61 -18.70 11.79
N ASP A 61 23.44 -19.01 13.08
CA ASP A 61 22.22 -18.64 13.80
C ASP A 61 22.07 -17.12 13.87
N PHE A 62 20.86 -16.65 13.60
CA PHE A 62 20.50 -15.24 13.66
C PHE A 62 19.25 -14.98 14.50
N GLU A 63 19.06 -13.73 14.88
CA GLU A 63 17.90 -13.22 15.57
C GLU A 63 17.41 -11.96 14.87
N VAL A 64 16.13 -11.93 14.51
CA VAL A 64 15.48 -10.74 13.94
C VAL A 64 14.96 -9.88 15.08
N ILE A 65 15.46 -8.65 15.21
CA ILE A 65 15.10 -7.73 16.30
C ILE A 65 13.64 -7.25 16.18
N ASP A 66 13.18 -7.01 14.95
CA ASP A 66 11.82 -6.54 14.65
C ASP A 66 11.14 -7.50 13.66
N PRO A 67 10.56 -8.61 14.16
CA PRO A 67 9.89 -9.58 13.31
C PRO A 67 8.60 -8.98 12.73
N ILE A 68 8.20 -9.47 11.55
CA ILE A 68 6.95 -9.08 10.90
C ILE A 68 5.78 -9.47 11.81
N THR A 69 4.90 -8.51 12.09
CA THR A 69 3.71 -8.73 12.90
C THR A 69 2.57 -9.32 12.09
N ASP A 70 1.64 -10.03 12.74
CA ASP A 70 0.41 -10.54 12.13
C ASP A 70 -0.43 -9.42 11.48
N ARG A 71 -0.34 -8.20 12.01
CA ARG A 71 -1.02 -7.03 11.43
C ARG A 71 -0.42 -6.68 10.07
N GLU A 72 0.90 -6.52 9.97
CA GLU A 72 1.59 -6.17 8.72
C GLU A 72 1.37 -7.22 7.62
N VAL A 73 1.31 -8.49 8.00
CA VAL A 73 0.92 -9.59 7.12
C VAL A 73 -0.46 -9.36 6.52
N ARG A 74 -1.46 -9.10 7.37
CA ARG A 74 -2.84 -8.87 6.91
C ARG A 74 -2.97 -7.60 6.07
N GLU A 75 -2.23 -6.54 6.42
CA GLU A 75 -2.14 -5.31 5.64
C GLU A 75 -1.57 -5.57 4.24
N TYR A 76 -0.51 -6.38 4.13
CA TYR A 76 0.07 -6.77 2.85
C TYR A 76 -0.93 -7.53 1.96
N HIS A 77 -1.73 -8.42 2.56
CA HIS A 77 -2.82 -9.09 1.84
C HIS A 77 -3.96 -8.14 1.44
N CYS A 78 -4.12 -7.00 2.12
CA CYS A 78 -5.09 -5.97 1.77
C CYS A 78 -4.61 -4.96 0.73
N ARG A 79 -3.32 -4.99 0.31
CA ARG A 79 -2.74 -4.01 -0.63
C ARG A 79 -3.57 -3.80 -1.91
N GLY A 80 -4.13 -4.89 -2.47
CA GLY A 80 -4.92 -4.82 -3.69
C GLY A 80 -6.25 -4.10 -3.48
N LYS A 81 -6.85 -4.28 -2.29
CA LYS A 81 -8.06 -3.56 -1.88
C LYS A 81 -7.76 -2.08 -1.69
N TYR A 82 -6.65 -1.74 -1.02
CA TYR A 82 -6.22 -0.35 -0.86
C TYR A 82 -5.94 0.34 -2.19
N MET A 83 -5.19 -0.32 -3.09
CA MET A 83 -4.87 0.22 -4.41
C MET A 83 -6.13 0.56 -5.20
N MET A 84 -7.11 -0.35 -5.20
CA MET A 84 -8.33 -0.15 -5.94
C MET A 84 -9.24 0.91 -5.30
N LEU A 85 -9.40 0.88 -3.98
CA LEU A 85 -10.14 1.91 -3.26
C LEU A 85 -9.53 3.30 -3.48
N SER A 86 -8.21 3.42 -3.35
CA SER A 86 -7.48 4.68 -3.51
C SER A 86 -7.64 5.23 -4.92
N LYS A 87 -7.55 4.37 -5.94
CA LYS A 87 -7.76 4.77 -7.32
C LYS A 87 -9.13 5.41 -7.53
N ILE A 88 -10.20 4.71 -7.15
CA ILE A 88 -11.57 5.18 -7.39
C ILE A 88 -11.88 6.43 -6.56
N TYR A 89 -11.45 6.45 -5.30
CA TYR A 89 -11.62 7.59 -4.41
C TYR A 89 -10.93 8.85 -4.95
N ASN A 90 -9.67 8.73 -5.39
CA ASN A 90 -8.92 9.86 -5.95
C ASN A 90 -9.45 10.28 -7.31
N ASP A 91 -9.88 9.34 -8.16
CA ASP A 91 -10.48 9.66 -9.46
C ASP A 91 -11.79 10.44 -9.28
N LEU A 92 -12.64 10.04 -8.33
CA LEU A 92 -13.88 10.78 -8.02
C LEU A 92 -13.62 12.12 -7.33
N THR A 93 -12.60 12.20 -6.47
CA THR A 93 -12.24 13.47 -5.82
C THR A 93 -11.77 14.48 -6.88
N ALA A 94 -10.90 14.06 -7.79
CA ALA A 94 -10.45 14.86 -8.92
C ALA A 94 -11.59 15.23 -9.88
N TYR A 95 -12.56 14.32 -10.09
CA TYR A 95 -13.77 14.61 -10.86
C TYR A 95 -14.54 15.81 -10.32
N PHE A 96 -14.69 15.90 -8.99
CA PHE A 96 -15.35 17.03 -8.34
C PHE A 96 -14.48 18.28 -8.20
N GLY A 97 -13.16 18.13 -8.31
CA GLY A 97 -12.20 19.19 -8.01
C GLY A 97 -11.72 19.15 -6.55
N ASP A 98 -10.39 19.25 -6.40
CA ASP A 98 -9.71 19.18 -5.11
C ASP A 98 -9.67 20.54 -4.41
N THR A 99 -9.65 21.63 -5.18
CA THR A 99 -9.42 22.98 -4.65
C THR A 99 -10.70 23.80 -4.52
N GLY A 100 -11.74 23.49 -5.31
CA GLY A 100 -12.95 24.30 -5.43
C GLY A 100 -12.77 25.56 -6.28
N ASP A 101 -11.58 25.74 -6.87
CA ASP A 101 -11.28 26.75 -7.88
C ASP A 101 -11.30 26.08 -9.25
N GLU A 102 -12.36 26.34 -10.00
CA GLU A 102 -12.64 25.71 -11.30
C GLU A 102 -11.45 25.83 -12.28
N GLU A 103 -10.73 26.96 -12.29
CA GLU A 103 -9.61 27.17 -13.22
C GLU A 103 -8.36 26.36 -12.84
N ARG A 104 -8.24 25.98 -11.57
CA ARG A 104 -7.21 25.04 -11.10
C ARG A 104 -7.65 23.60 -11.32
N ASP A 105 -8.90 23.29 -10.96
CA ASP A 105 -9.41 21.93 -10.99
C ASP A 105 -9.50 21.38 -12.44
N LYS A 106 -9.83 22.23 -13.43
CA LYS A 106 -9.81 21.87 -14.87
C LYS A 106 -8.43 21.45 -15.41
N GLN A 107 -7.34 21.73 -14.69
CA GLN A 107 -6.01 21.25 -15.09
C GLN A 107 -5.88 19.74 -14.91
N ASP A 108 -6.69 19.13 -14.03
CA ASP A 108 -6.82 17.69 -13.96
C ASP A 108 -7.76 17.18 -15.06
N PHE A 109 -7.27 16.27 -15.90
CA PHE A 109 -8.04 15.72 -17.01
C PHE A 109 -9.27 14.90 -16.58
N ARG A 110 -9.36 14.54 -15.29
CA ARG A 110 -10.49 13.81 -14.69
C ARG A 110 -11.62 14.74 -14.26
N TYR A 111 -11.36 16.04 -14.09
CA TYR A 111 -12.35 17.03 -13.67
C TYR A 111 -13.55 17.05 -14.62
N HIS A 112 -14.75 16.80 -14.09
CA HIS A 112 -16.00 16.61 -14.85
C HIS A 112 -15.86 15.70 -16.09
N ASN A 113 -15.01 14.67 -15.99
CA ASN A 113 -14.77 13.73 -17.08
C ASN A 113 -15.29 12.34 -16.70
N ASP A 114 -16.49 12.00 -17.17
CA ASP A 114 -17.16 10.75 -16.83
C ASP A 114 -16.32 9.51 -17.20
N LYS A 115 -15.50 9.60 -18.25
CA LYS A 115 -14.67 8.47 -18.72
C LYS A 115 -13.50 8.15 -17.79
N TYR A 116 -12.94 9.14 -17.12
CA TYR A 116 -11.69 8.97 -16.35
C TYR A 116 -11.83 9.28 -14.86
N GLY A 117 -12.89 9.97 -14.45
CA GLY A 117 -13.20 10.28 -13.06
C GLY A 117 -14.17 9.31 -12.39
N LEU A 118 -14.84 8.45 -13.16
CA LEU A 118 -15.84 7.52 -12.66
C LEU A 118 -15.42 6.06 -12.84
N TRP A 119 -15.86 5.20 -11.92
CA TRP A 119 -15.66 3.75 -12.01
C TRP A 119 -16.70 3.07 -12.91
N GLY A 120 -17.90 3.64 -12.97
CA GLY A 120 -19.01 3.23 -13.85
C GLY A 120 -19.43 4.38 -14.75
N ASP A 121 -20.70 4.39 -15.15
CA ASP A 121 -21.25 5.43 -16.01
C ASP A 121 -21.83 6.60 -15.19
N THR A 122 -21.93 6.44 -13.86
CA THR A 122 -22.52 7.45 -12.99
C THR A 122 -21.72 7.70 -11.71
N ILE A 123 -21.90 8.90 -11.15
CA ILE A 123 -21.36 9.27 -9.84
C ILE A 123 -21.89 8.33 -8.74
N ALA A 124 -23.18 7.97 -8.80
CA ALA A 124 -23.81 7.08 -7.83
C ALA A 124 -23.15 5.69 -7.80
N GLU A 125 -22.93 5.08 -8.97
CA GLU A 125 -22.22 3.81 -9.08
C GLU A 125 -20.78 3.90 -8.55
N THR A 126 -20.12 5.04 -8.77
CA THR A 126 -18.76 5.27 -8.27
C THR A 126 -18.74 5.34 -6.74
N ILE A 127 -19.69 6.05 -6.12
CA ILE A 127 -19.84 6.12 -4.66
C ILE A 127 -20.16 4.74 -4.07
N ASP A 128 -21.09 3.99 -4.68
CA ASP A 128 -21.46 2.66 -4.23
C ASP A 128 -20.26 1.71 -4.26
N GLU A 129 -19.42 1.80 -5.30
CA GLU A 129 -18.21 1.00 -5.40
C GLU A 129 -17.17 1.38 -4.33
N ILE A 130 -16.98 2.68 -4.06
CA ILE A 130 -16.10 3.17 -2.98
C ILE A 130 -16.57 2.57 -1.64
N LYS A 131 -17.86 2.66 -1.33
CA LYS A 131 -18.45 2.11 -0.09
C LYS A 131 -18.25 0.61 0.00
N ARG A 132 -18.55 -0.12 -1.07
CA ARG A 132 -18.41 -1.59 -1.13
C ARG A 132 -16.97 -2.02 -0.88
N ARG A 133 -16.01 -1.39 -1.57
CA ARG A 133 -14.57 -1.66 -1.43
C ARG A 133 -14.04 -1.29 -0.05
N TRP A 134 -14.51 -0.17 0.50
CA TRP A 134 -14.17 0.22 1.87
C TRP A 134 -14.65 -0.83 2.87
N GLN A 135 -15.87 -1.36 2.73
CA GLN A 135 -16.42 -2.41 3.60
C GLN A 135 -15.68 -3.75 3.53
N GLU A 136 -15.09 -4.10 2.38
CA GLU A 136 -14.29 -5.34 2.23
C GLU A 136 -12.98 -5.34 3.03
N ILE A 137 -12.51 -4.16 3.47
CA ILE A 137 -11.30 -4.02 4.28
C ILE A 137 -11.65 -4.32 5.75
N PRO A 138 -10.89 -5.15 6.48
CA PRO A 138 -11.13 -5.40 7.91
C PRO A 138 -11.13 -4.11 8.74
N GLU A 139 -11.93 -4.07 9.79
CA GLU A 139 -12.15 -2.86 10.60
C GLU A 139 -10.87 -2.31 11.24
N ASP A 140 -10.01 -3.21 11.73
CA ASP A 140 -8.72 -2.85 12.31
C ASP A 140 -7.66 -2.44 11.28
N LEU A 141 -7.98 -2.57 10.00
CA LEU A 141 -7.11 -2.28 8.86
C LEU A 141 -7.69 -1.19 7.93
N LYS A 142 -8.72 -0.44 8.36
CA LYS A 142 -9.25 0.66 7.56
C LYS A 142 -8.17 1.71 7.31
N PRO A 143 -8.08 2.27 6.10
CA PRO A 143 -7.07 3.28 5.80
C PRO A 143 -7.37 4.62 6.48
N GLU A 144 -6.35 5.26 7.02
CA GLU A 144 -6.48 6.60 7.62
C GLU A 144 -6.76 7.70 6.57
N TRP A 145 -6.34 7.49 5.33
CA TRP A 145 -6.52 8.44 4.21
C TRP A 145 -7.93 8.41 3.59
N CYS A 146 -8.80 7.47 3.99
CA CYS A 146 -10.18 7.38 3.52
C CYS A 146 -11.07 6.85 4.65
N SER A 147 -11.60 7.77 5.43
CA SER A 147 -12.58 7.44 6.47
C SER A 147 -13.99 7.31 5.87
N TRP A 148 -14.90 6.66 6.61
CA TRP A 148 -16.31 6.64 6.23
C TRP A 148 -16.90 8.05 6.11
N GLU A 149 -16.48 8.98 6.97
CA GLU A 149 -16.92 10.37 6.91
C GLU A 149 -16.50 11.06 5.62
N ASP A 150 -15.29 10.76 5.12
CA ASP A 150 -14.81 11.32 3.85
C ASP A 150 -15.61 10.79 2.66
N ILE A 151 -15.98 9.51 2.69
CA ILE A 151 -16.89 8.92 1.70
C ILE A 151 -18.26 9.62 1.75
N MET A 152 -18.78 9.93 2.95
CA MET A 152 -20.02 10.69 3.10
C MET A 152 -19.92 12.13 2.59
N LYS A 153 -18.75 12.77 2.68
CA LYS A 153 -18.54 14.09 2.07
C LYS A 153 -18.60 14.02 0.55
N LEU A 154 -18.02 12.99 -0.07
CA LEU A 154 -18.13 12.78 -1.52
C LEU A 154 -19.57 12.51 -1.96
N GLU A 155 -20.32 11.70 -1.20
CA GLU A 155 -21.73 11.44 -1.50
C GLU A 155 -22.58 12.72 -1.43
N ARG A 156 -22.39 13.56 -0.40
CA ARG A 156 -23.08 14.85 -0.33
C ARG A 156 -22.71 15.79 -1.47
N LYS A 157 -21.44 15.81 -1.90
CA LYS A 157 -21.03 16.55 -3.10
C LYS A 157 -21.76 16.05 -4.35
N ALA A 158 -21.93 14.74 -4.49
CA ALA A 158 -22.70 14.13 -5.59
C ALA A 158 -24.17 14.58 -5.60
N GLU A 159 -24.82 14.56 -4.43
CA GLU A 159 -26.21 14.99 -4.29
C GLU A 159 -26.40 16.46 -4.69
N LEU A 160 -25.46 17.33 -4.33
CA LEU A 160 -25.49 18.74 -4.69
C LEU A 160 -25.28 18.97 -6.20
N ASN A 161 -24.42 18.16 -6.84
CA ASN A 161 -24.20 18.25 -8.29
C ASN A 161 -25.40 17.76 -9.11
N ASN A 162 -26.12 16.73 -8.63
CA ASN A 162 -27.31 16.23 -9.30
C ASN A 162 -28.54 17.17 -9.22
N LEU A 163 -28.47 18.21 -8.39
CA LEU A 163 -29.53 19.23 -8.23
C LEU A 163 -29.31 20.49 -9.08
N GLN A 164 -28.18 20.59 -9.80
CA GLN A 164 -27.85 21.69 -10.72
C GLN A 164 -28.17 21.30 -12.17
#